data_AF-A0A090X5Y3-F1
#
_entry.id   AF-A0A090X5Y3-F1
#
_cell.length_a   1.000
_cell.length_b   1.000
_cell.length_c   1.000
_cell.angle_alpha   90.00
_cell.angle_beta   90.00
_cell.angle_gamma   90.00
#
_symmetry.space_group_name_H-M   'P 1'
#
loop_
_entity.id
_entity.type
_entity.pdbx_description
1 polymer ?
#
loop_
_entity_poly.entity_id
_entity_poly.type
_entity_poly.pdbx_seq_one_letter_code
_entity_poly.pdbx_strand_id
1 'polypeptide(L)'
;MMNSAIFGQLIILIVFIPILSLSGVEGKMFKPMALTFSFALIGAMIFCFTYVPVAASLFLKPSNATHKNVSVKLMNWLNKIYEPTIDWALRSKKLVLGIAGTFLAISIYLYSTMGGGSLYPL
;
A
#
# COMPACT_ATOMS: atom_id res chain seq x y z
N MET A 1 -7.76 3.11 15.45
CA MET A 1 -7.18 3.49 14.14
C MET A 1 -5.65 3.50 14.16
N MET A 2 -5.00 4.12 15.16
CA MET A 2 -3.53 4.24 15.19
C MET A 2 -2.78 2.90 15.28
N ASN A 3 -3.32 1.90 15.99
CA ASN A 3 -2.73 0.56 16.05
C ASN A 3 -2.57 -0.09 14.66
N SER A 4 -3.52 0.13 13.75
CA SER A 4 -3.47 -0.42 12.39
C SER A 4 -2.37 0.22 11.56
N ALA A 5 -2.12 1.52 11.74
CA ALA A 5 -1.05 2.23 11.04
C ALA A 5 0.33 1.75 11.49
N ILE A 6 0.55 1.62 12.81
CA ILE A 6 1.81 1.12 13.39
C ILE A 6 2.08 -0.32 12.93
N PHE A 7 1.04 -1.17 12.94
CA PHE A 7 1.16 -2.55 12.51
C PHE A 7 1.57 -2.65 11.03
N GLY A 8 0.95 -1.86 10.15
CA GLY A 8 1.35 -1.79 8.74
C GLY A 8 2.79 -1.31 8.56
N GLN A 9 3.21 -0.30 9.33
CA GLN A 9 4.57 0.23 9.30
C GLN A 9 5.62 -0.80 9.72
N LEU A 10 5.31 -1.61 10.75
CA LEU A 10 6.16 -2.71 11.20
C LEU A 10 6.28 -3.81 10.14
N ILE A 11 5.20 -4.17 9.46
CA ILE A 11 5.25 -5.15 8.36
C ILE A 11 6.19 -4.66 7.26
N ILE A 12 6.08 -3.40 6.87
CA ILE A 12 6.94 -2.81 5.83
C ILE A 12 8.43 -2.87 6.26
N LEU A 13 8.73 -2.54 7.52
CA LEU A 13 10.09 -2.67 8.07
C LEU A 13 10.60 -4.11 8.01
N ILE A 14 9.77 -5.09 8.39
CA ILE A 14 10.14 -6.53 8.34
C ILE A 14 10.45 -6.98 6.92
N VAL A 15 9.70 -6.49 5.91
CA VAL A 15 9.95 -6.78 4.49
C VAL A 15 11.30 -6.25 4.00
N PHE A 16 11.85 -5.19 4.62
CA PHE A 16 13.17 -4.66 4.28
C PHE A 16 14.35 -5.39 4.94
N ILE A 17 14.13 -6.13 6.04
CA ILE A 17 15.17 -6.94 6.70
C ILE A 17 15.85 -7.93 5.73
N PRO A 18 15.14 -8.76 4.93
CA PRO A 18 15.79 -9.68 3.99
C PRO A 18 16.58 -8.93 2.91
N ILE A 19 16.16 -7.71 2.54
CA ILE A 19 16.86 -6.88 1.56
C ILE A 19 18.26 -6.49 2.06
N LEU A 20 18.41 -6.24 3.37
CA LEU A 20 19.71 -5.93 3.99
C LEU A 20 20.67 -7.13 3.96
N SER A 21 20.15 -8.34 3.81
CA SER A 21 20.94 -9.57 3.73
C SER A 21 21.50 -9.86 2.34
N LEU A 22 21.06 -9.15 1.28
CA LEU A 22 21.64 -9.32 -0.05
C LEU A 22 23.13 -8.95 -0.06
N SER A 23 23.92 -9.78 -0.74
CA SER A 23 25.36 -9.61 -0.91
C SER A 23 25.70 -9.51 -2.40
N GLY A 24 26.79 -8.81 -2.74
CA GLY A 24 27.18 -8.57 -4.14
C GLY A 24 26.77 -7.19 -4.68
N VAL A 25 26.71 -7.07 -6.02
CA VAL A 25 26.39 -5.81 -6.72
C VAL A 25 24.96 -5.36 -6.41
N GLU A 26 24.03 -6.31 -6.36
CA GLU A 26 22.63 -6.07 -6.01
C GLU A 26 22.50 -5.45 -4.61
N GLY A 27 23.22 -5.99 -3.62
CA GLY A 27 23.21 -5.47 -2.26
C GLY A 27 23.72 -4.03 -2.13
N LYS A 28 24.70 -3.60 -2.95
CA LYS A 28 25.21 -2.21 -2.91
C LYS A 28 24.19 -1.19 -3.40
N MET A 29 23.28 -1.59 -4.28
CA MET A 29 22.22 -0.72 -4.79
C MET A 29 20.97 -0.75 -3.89
N PHE A 30 20.61 -1.92 -3.35
CA PHE A 30 19.39 -2.07 -2.56
C PHE A 30 19.54 -1.70 -1.08
N LYS A 31 20.71 -1.88 -0.46
CA LYS A 31 20.94 -1.48 0.94
C LYS A 31 20.72 0.01 1.22
N PRO A 32 21.29 0.96 0.44
CA PRO A 32 21.07 2.38 0.70
C PRO A 32 19.59 2.76 0.54
N MET A 33 18.88 2.14 -0.41
CA MET A 33 17.43 2.34 -0.59
C MET A 33 16.62 1.81 0.60
N ALA A 34 16.91 0.61 1.10
CA ALA A 34 16.20 0.05 2.26
C ALA A 34 16.42 0.87 3.53
N LEU A 35 17.64 1.40 3.72
CA LEU A 35 17.97 2.25 4.86
C LEU A 35 17.19 3.57 4.82
N THR A 36 17.11 4.25 3.68
CA THR A 36 16.37 5.52 3.57
C THR A 36 14.88 5.34 3.88
N PHE A 37 14.25 4.28 3.37
CA PHE A 37 12.86 3.98 3.71
C PHE A 37 12.67 3.63 5.19
N SER A 38 13.59 2.86 5.78
CA SER A 38 13.50 2.50 7.20
C SER A 38 13.60 3.74 8.11
N PHE A 39 14.55 4.64 7.84
CA PHE A 39 14.66 5.90 8.58
C PHE A 39 13.45 6.80 8.36
N ALA A 40 12.94 6.89 7.13
CA ALA A 40 11.73 7.66 6.83
C ALA A 40 10.50 7.14 7.57
N LEU A 41 10.31 5.81 7.66
CA LEU A 41 9.21 5.20 8.40
C LEU A 41 9.35 5.43 9.91
N ILE A 42 10.53 5.30 10.49
CA ILE A 42 10.73 5.61 11.92
C ILE A 42 10.42 7.08 12.19
N GLY A 43 10.91 7.98 11.34
CA GLY A 43 10.61 9.41 11.42
C GLY A 43 9.10 9.69 11.31
N ALA A 44 8.43 9.12 10.31
CA ALA A 44 7.00 9.27 10.11
C ALA A 44 6.18 8.79 11.32
N MET A 45 6.61 7.70 11.98
CA MET A 45 5.96 7.20 13.19
C MET A 45 6.03 8.20 14.33
N ILE A 46 7.20 8.81 14.55
CA ILE A 46 7.39 9.85 15.58
C ILE A 46 6.59 11.11 15.24
N PHE A 47 6.63 11.56 13.98
CA PHE A 47 5.88 12.71 13.50
C PHE A 47 4.36 12.50 13.60
N CYS A 48 3.87 11.28 13.36
CA CYS A 48 2.46 10.95 13.48
C CYS A 48 1.93 11.10 14.91
N PHE A 49 2.75 10.82 15.92
CA PHE A 49 2.34 11.00 17.33
C PHE A 49 2.50 12.43 17.83
N THR A 50 3.47 13.19 17.31
CA THR A 50 3.83 14.51 17.84
C THR A 50 3.29 15.65 16.98
N TYR A 51 3.65 15.65 15.71
CA TYR A 51 3.34 16.74 14.79
C TYR A 51 1.91 16.68 14.28
N VAL A 52 1.41 15.51 13.89
CA VAL A 52 0.06 15.38 13.30
C VAL A 52 -1.05 15.85 14.25
N PRO A 53 -1.06 15.51 15.56
CA PRO A 53 -2.11 15.98 16.47
C PRO A 53 -2.06 17.49 16.71
N VAL A 54 -0.86 18.07 16.77
CA VAL A 54 -0.66 19.52 16.95
C VAL A 54 -1.05 20.28 15.69
N ALA A 55 -0.66 19.80 14.51
CA ALA A 55 -1.07 20.38 13.25
C ALA A 55 -2.59 20.29 13.07
N ALA A 56 -3.20 19.16 13.43
CA ALA A 56 -4.64 19.01 13.38
C ALA A 56 -5.34 20.00 14.33
N SER A 57 -4.87 20.19 15.56
CA SER A 57 -5.52 21.14 16.48
C SER A 57 -5.38 22.61 16.06
N LEU A 58 -4.28 22.97 15.39
CA LEU A 58 -4.03 24.33 14.92
C LEU A 58 -4.74 24.66 13.60
N PHE A 59 -4.73 23.75 12.64
CA PHE A 59 -5.27 24.01 11.29
C PHE A 59 -6.72 23.56 11.11
N LEU A 60 -7.19 22.59 11.90
CA LEU A 60 -8.55 22.08 11.77
C LEU A 60 -9.51 22.97 12.58
N LYS A 61 -10.11 23.96 11.91
CA LYS A 61 -11.24 24.71 12.49
C LYS A 61 -12.41 23.75 12.73
N PRO A 62 -13.14 23.87 13.85
CA PRO A 62 -14.40 23.16 14.05
C PRO A 62 -15.40 23.62 12.97
N SER A 63 -15.49 22.85 11.90
CA SER A 63 -16.48 23.08 10.85
C SER A 63 -17.77 22.41 11.30
N ASN A 64 -18.81 23.21 11.52
CA ASN A 64 -20.17 22.68 11.54
C ASN A 64 -20.37 21.92 10.23
N ALA A 65 -20.78 20.66 10.34
CA ALA A 65 -20.95 19.73 9.22
C ALA A 65 -22.02 20.25 8.26
N THR A 66 -21.65 21.17 7.38
CA THR A 66 -22.52 21.58 6.28
C THR A 66 -22.58 20.40 5.32
N HIS A 67 -23.74 19.76 5.28
CA HIS A 67 -24.14 18.60 4.47
C HIS A 67 -23.98 18.77 2.93
N LYS A 68 -23.28 19.81 2.46
CA LYS A 68 -23.10 20.17 1.04
C LYS A 68 -21.63 20.26 0.62
N ASN A 69 -20.73 19.47 1.22
CA ASN A 69 -19.38 19.35 0.70
C ASN A 69 -19.31 18.35 -0.46
N VAL A 70 -18.60 18.72 -1.53
CA VAL A 70 -18.33 17.86 -2.70
C VAL A 70 -17.74 16.51 -2.27
N SER A 71 -16.91 16.51 -1.22
CA SER A 71 -16.34 15.29 -0.63
C SER A 71 -17.40 14.32 -0.09
N VAL A 72 -18.48 14.80 0.51
CA VAL A 72 -19.55 13.91 1.05
C VAL A 72 -20.35 13.30 -0.10
N LYS A 73 -20.64 14.09 -1.14
CA LYS A 73 -21.33 13.59 -2.34
C LYS A 73 -20.49 12.55 -3.09
N LEU A 74 -19.18 12.79 -3.20
CA LEU A 74 -18.24 11.84 -3.80
C LEU A 74 -18.14 10.55 -2.96
N MET A 75 -18.02 10.67 -1.64
CA MET A 75 -17.95 9.51 -0.75
C MET A 75 -19.23 8.66 -0.82
N ASN A 76 -20.41 9.29 -0.86
CA ASN A 76 -21.68 8.57 -1.03
C ASN A 76 -21.80 7.92 -2.40
N TRP A 77 -21.31 8.55 -3.46
CA TRP A 77 -21.30 7.96 -4.80
C TRP A 77 -20.35 6.75 -4.88
N LEU A 78 -19.15 6.86 -4.30
CA LEU A 78 -18.20 5.76 -4.16
C LEU A 78 -18.81 4.60 -3.37
N ASN A 79 -19.41 4.86 -2.20
CA ASN A 79 -20.05 3.82 -1.40
C ASN A 79 -21.20 3.13 -2.14
N LYS A 80 -22.02 3.90 -2.88
CA LYS A 80 -23.12 3.35 -3.67
C LYS A 80 -22.66 2.43 -4.80
N ILE A 81 -21.45 2.60 -5.31
CA ILE A 81 -20.84 1.68 -6.29
C ILE A 81 -20.14 0.52 -5.57
N TYR A 82 -19.51 0.79 -4.42
CA TYR A 82 -18.74 -0.19 -3.68
C TYR A 82 -19.62 -1.29 -3.07
N GLU A 83 -20.73 -0.93 -2.44
CA GLU A 83 -21.69 -1.86 -1.82
C GLU A 83 -22.18 -2.96 -2.80
N PRO A 84 -22.78 -2.64 -3.95
CA PRO A 84 -23.28 -3.67 -4.86
C PRO A 84 -22.16 -4.49 -5.50
N THR A 85 -20.96 -3.91 -5.68
CA THR A 85 -19.80 -4.62 -6.23
C THR A 85 -19.30 -5.68 -5.26
N ILE A 86 -19.21 -5.35 -3.97
CA ILE A 86 -18.82 -6.29 -2.92
C ILE A 86 -19.87 -7.40 -2.77
N ASP A 87 -21.16 -7.06 -2.76
CA ASP A 87 -22.23 -8.05 -2.67
C ASP A 87 -22.23 -9.01 -3.87
N TRP A 88 -21.99 -8.49 -5.09
CA TRP A 88 -21.86 -9.32 -6.28
C TRP A 88 -20.62 -10.24 -6.22
N ALA A 89 -19.48 -9.71 -5.77
CA ALA A 89 -18.25 -10.49 -5.57
C ALA A 89 -18.43 -11.61 -4.54
N LEU A 90 -19.16 -11.34 -3.45
CA LEU A 90 -19.46 -12.31 -2.40
C LEU A 90 -20.47 -13.37 -2.83
N ARG A 91 -21.43 -13.05 -3.71
CA ARG A 91 -22.38 -14.03 -4.26
C ARG A 91 -21.73 -14.92 -5.32
N SER A 92 -20.86 -14.37 -6.15
CA SER A 92 -20.20 -15.07 -7.25
C SER A 92 -18.77 -15.51 -6.93
N LYS A 93 -18.54 -16.05 -5.71
CA LYS A 93 -17.19 -16.43 -5.24
C LYS A 93 -16.41 -17.30 -6.23
N LYS A 94 -17.08 -18.23 -6.92
CA LYS A 94 -16.46 -19.10 -7.93
C LYS A 94 -15.91 -18.31 -9.13
N LEU A 95 -16.62 -17.27 -9.59
CA LEU A 95 -16.14 -16.40 -10.67
C LEU A 95 -14.97 -15.54 -10.20
N VAL A 96 -15.04 -14.97 -8.98
CA VAL A 96 -13.95 -14.17 -8.42
C VAL A 96 -12.68 -15.00 -8.25
N LEU A 97 -12.80 -16.22 -7.71
CA LEU A 97 -11.69 -17.16 -7.59
C LEU A 97 -11.16 -17.62 -8.95
N GLY A 98 -12.06 -17.84 -9.93
CA GLY A 98 -11.68 -18.17 -11.30
C GLY A 98 -10.85 -17.06 -11.94
N ILE A 99 -11.30 -15.80 -11.85
CA ILE A 99 -10.58 -14.64 -12.37
C ILE A 99 -9.23 -14.50 -11.67
N ALA A 100 -9.19 -14.56 -10.34
CA ALA A 100 -7.94 -14.51 -9.58
C ALA A 100 -6.96 -15.62 -10.00
N GLY A 101 -7.47 -16.85 -10.19
CA GLY A 101 -6.69 -17.98 -10.68
C GLY A 101 -6.14 -17.75 -12.09
N THR A 102 -6.96 -17.23 -13.02
CA THR A 102 -6.49 -16.89 -14.37
C THR A 102 -5.44 -15.77 -14.36
N PHE A 103 -5.62 -14.73 -13.54
CA PHE A 103 -4.63 -13.67 -13.38
C PHE A 103 -3.31 -14.17 -12.80
N LEU A 104 -3.37 -15.09 -11.84
CA LEU A 104 -2.20 -15.74 -11.28
C LEU A 104 -1.50 -16.60 -12.34
N ALA A 105 -2.25 -17.38 -13.12
CA ALA A 105 -1.70 -18.18 -14.22
C ALA A 105 -1.02 -17.30 -15.28
N ILE A 106 -1.66 -16.18 -15.67
CA ILE A 106 -1.08 -15.19 -16.58
C ILE A 106 0.20 -14.58 -15.99
N SER A 107 0.19 -14.22 -14.70
CA SER A 107 1.38 -13.67 -14.03
C SER A 107 2.54 -14.66 -14.01
N ILE A 108 2.29 -15.94 -13.73
CA ILE A 108 3.31 -17.00 -13.79
C ILE A 108 3.83 -17.15 -15.22
N TYR A 109 2.94 -17.15 -16.21
CA TYR A 109 3.31 -17.26 -17.62
C TYR A 109 4.20 -16.09 -18.06
N LEU A 110 3.83 -14.85 -17.70
CA LEU A 110 4.63 -13.66 -17.98
C LEU A 110 5.98 -13.71 -17.27
N TYR A 111 6.01 -14.09 -15.99
CA TYR A 111 7.25 -14.25 -15.23
C TYR A 111 8.20 -15.29 -15.86
N SER A 112 7.67 -16.43 -16.30
CA SER A 112 8.44 -17.44 -17.04
C SER A 112 8.98 -16.92 -18.36
N THR A 113 8.27 -15.99 -19.01
CA THR A 113 8.70 -15.38 -20.28
C THR A 113 9.76 -14.29 -20.05
N MET A 114 9.80 -13.68 -18.87
CA MET A 114 10.84 -12.72 -18.47
C MET A 114 12.18 -13.39 -18.07
N GLY A 115 12.20 -14.71 -17.87
CA GLY A 115 13.39 -15.48 -17.44
C GLY A 115 14.50 -15.64 -18.48
N GLY A 116 14.39 -15.05 -19.67
CA GLY A 116 15.34 -15.20 -20.78
C GLY A 116 16.16 -13.95 -21.15
N GLY A 117 16.13 -12.90 -20.33
CA GLY A 117 16.83 -11.64 -20.59
C GLY A 117 18.30 -11.61 -20.15
N SER A 118 19.06 -12.70 -20.29
CA SER A 118 20.51 -12.75 -20.02
C SER A 118 21.37 -12.33 -21.22
N LEU A 119 20.88 -11.43 -22.08
CA LEU A 119 21.67 -10.91 -23.20
C LEU A 119 21.32 -9.46 -23.57
N TYR A 120 21.69 -8.51 -22.72
CA TYR A 120 22.15 -7.21 -23.20
C TYR A 120 23.56 -7.00 -22.66
N PRO A 121 24.61 -7.09 -23.50
CA PRO A 121 25.95 -6.72 -23.10
C PRO A 121 26.09 -5.20 -23.31
N LEU A 122 26.07 -4.42 -22.24
CA LEU A 122 26.76 -3.13 -22.11
C LEU A 122 27.07 -2.88 -20.63
#